data_AF-A0A9D1NR41-F1
#
_entry.id   AF-A0A9D1NR41-F1
#
_cell.length_a   1.000
_cell.length_b   1.000
_cell.length_c   1.000
_cell.angle_alpha   90.00
_cell.angle_beta   90.00
_cell.angle_gamma   90.00
#
_symmetry.space_group_name_H-M   'P 1'
#
loop_
_entity.id
_entity.type
_entity.pdbx_description
1 polymer ?
#
loop_
_entity_poly.entity_id
_entity_poly.type
_entity_poly.pdbx_seq_one_letter_code
_entity_poly.pdbx_strand_id
1 'polypeptide(L)' 'MDILKKLWPIPFKITEKDVTSFVVQLVIFILVCAVAGVLIGILSLVPIVGILVGIVGRLVELYGLIGIILCILVFLGVIK' A
#
# COMPACT_ATOMS: atom_id res chain seq x y z
N MET A 1 -11.51 9.64 -7.90
CA MET A 1 -11.77 8.97 -6.60
C MET A 1 -12.38 7.55 -6.65
N ASP A 2 -13.44 7.24 -7.41
CA ASP A 2 -14.16 5.95 -7.27
C ASP A 2 -13.37 4.70 -7.68
N ILE A 3 -12.56 4.81 -8.73
CA ILE A 3 -11.75 3.68 -9.23
C ILE A 3 -10.60 3.40 -8.25
N LEU A 4 -10.01 4.45 -7.67
CA LEU A 4 -8.98 4.36 -6.63
C LEU A 4 -9.52 3.77 -5.33
N LYS A 5 -10.72 4.18 -4.88
CA LYS A 5 -11.39 3.57 -3.72
C LYS A 5 -11.81 2.11 -3.96
N LYS A 6 -12.01 1.72 -5.21
CA LYS A 6 -12.38 0.35 -5.60
C LYS A 6 -11.17 -0.57 -5.76
N LEU A 7 -10.04 -0.03 -6.21
CA LEU A 7 -8.79 -0.77 -6.37
C LEU A 7 -7.95 -0.79 -5.07
N TRP A 8 -8.10 0.23 -4.22
CA TRP A 8 -7.40 0.34 -2.95
C TRP A 8 -8.35 0.18 -1.76
N PRO A 9 -8.18 -0.85 -0.92
CA PRO A 9 -9.04 -1.10 0.23
C PRO A 9 -8.88 -0.06 1.36
N ILE A 10 -7.85 0.80 1.29
CA ILE A 10 -7.56 1.80 2.31
C ILE A 10 -8.23 3.12 1.89
N PRO A 11 -9.14 3.68 2.70
CA PRO A 11 -9.77 4.95 2.37
C PRO A 11 -8.71 6.06 2.32
N PHE A 12 -8.54 6.69 1.16
CA PHE A 12 -7.76 7.91 1.01
C PHE A 12 -8.50 9.05 1.72
N LYS A 13 -8.13 9.30 2.98
CA LYS A 13 -8.58 10.45 3.79
C LYS A 13 -7.49 11.53 3.78
N ILE A 14 -6.93 11.79 2.60
CA ILE A 14 -5.92 12.83 2.43
C ILE A 14 -6.65 14.11 2.04
N THR A 15 -6.47 15.16 2.84
CA THR A 15 -6.92 16.52 2.51
C THR A 15 -5.80 17.20 1.72
N GLU A 16 -6.11 17.82 0.58
CA GLU A 16 -5.13 18.52 -0.26
C GLU A 16 -4.32 19.54 0.59
N LYS A 17 -2.99 19.53 0.49
CA LYS A 17 -2.04 20.38 1.26
C LYS A 17 -1.98 20.15 2.78
N ASP A 18 -2.66 19.14 3.32
CA ASP A 18 -2.58 18.82 4.74
C ASP A 18 -1.47 17.79 5.03
N VAL A 19 -0.31 18.29 5.46
CA VAL A 19 0.89 17.49 5.70
C VAL A 19 0.65 16.41 6.76
N THR A 20 -0.10 16.75 7.81
CA THR A 20 -0.43 15.82 8.90
C THR A 20 -1.26 14.65 8.39
N SER A 21 -2.30 14.92 7.60
CA SER A 21 -3.16 13.88 7.01
C SER A 21 -2.40 12.99 6.04
N PHE A 22 -1.49 13.56 5.24
CA PHE A 22 -0.60 12.80 4.36
C PHE A 22 0.35 11.88 5.13
N VAL A 23 1.01 12.38 6.16
CA VAL A 23 1.94 11.57 6.97
C VAL A 23 1.20 10.43 7.68
N VAL A 24 0.02 10.67 8.24
CA VAL A 24 -0.79 9.61 8.87
C VAL A 24 -1.16 8.53 7.85
N GLN A 25 -1.61 8.92 6.66
CA GLN A 25 -1.95 7.97 5.60
C GLN A 25 -0.73 7.16 5.12
N LEU A 26 0.42 7.83 4.94
CA LEU A 26 1.68 7.20 4.56
C LEU A 26 2.11 6.16 5.61
N VAL A 27 2.04 6.51 6.89
CA VAL A 27 2.37 5.62 8.00
C VAL A 27 1.44 4.40 8.00
N ILE A 28 0.13 4.58 7.80
CA ILE A 28 -0.82 3.46 7.69
C ILE A 28 -0.46 2.55 6.51
N PHE A 29 -0.10 3.11 5.36
CA PHE A 29 0.30 2.35 4.19
C PHE A 29 1.56 1.52 4.43
N ILE A 30 2.58 2.14 5.02
CA ILE A 30 3.83 1.48 5.41
C ILE A 30 3.52 0.34 6.39
N LEU A 31 2.65 0.58 7.36
CA LEU A 31 2.29 -0.41 8.38
C LEU A 31 1.55 -1.61 7.76
N VAL A 32 0.61 -1.37 6.84
CA VAL A 32 -0.07 -2.44 6.09
C VAL A 32 0.92 -3.22 5.22
N CYS A 33 1.82 -2.54 4.50
CA CYS A 33 2.84 -3.21 3.69
C CYS A 33 3.79 -4.04 4.56
N ALA A 34 4.20 -3.52 5.72
CA ALA A 34 5.06 -4.23 6.66
C ALA A 34 4.37 -5.48 7.23
N VAL A 35 3.11 -5.36 7.69
CA VAL A 35 2.35 -6.50 8.22
C VAL A 35 2.10 -7.54 7.12
N ALA A 36 1.75 -7.12 5.90
CA ALA A 36 1.58 -8.02 4.77
C ALA A 36 2.90 -8.73 4.42
N GLY A 37 4.01 -7.98 4.35
CA GLY A 37 5.34 -8.53 4.08
C GLY A 37 5.79 -9.55 5.12
N VAL A 38 5.54 -9.30 6.41
CA VAL A 38 5.81 -10.25 7.49
C VAL A 38 4.95 -11.51 7.35
N LEU A 39 3.65 -11.38 7.06
CA LEU A 39 2.76 -12.53 6.82
C LEU A 39 3.26 -13.38 5.65
N ILE A 40 3.62 -12.73 4.54
CA ILE A 40 4.16 -13.37 3.33
C ILE A 40 5.49 -14.07 3.64
N GLY A 41 6.39 -13.42 4.40
CA GLY A 41 7.67 -13.98 4.81
C GLY A 41 7.52 -15.23 5.69
N ILE A 42 6.60 -15.20 6.65
CA ILE A 42 6.29 -16.36 7.51
C ILE A 42 5.68 -17.49 6.66
N LEU A 43 4.79 -17.18 5.73
CA LEU A 43 4.15 -18.17 4.87
C LEU A 43 5.12 -18.74 3.80
N SER A 44 6.20 -18.00 3.50
CA SER A 44 7.29 -18.43 2.63
C SER A 44 8.24 -19.46 3.26
N LEU A 45 8.13 -19.75 4.57
CA LEU A 45 8.92 -20.81 5.21
C LEU A 45 8.58 -22.21 4.67
N VAL A 46 7.39 -22.38 4.08
CA VAL A 46 6.96 -23.64 3.48
C VAL A 46 7.38 -23.65 2.00
N PRO A 47 8.27 -24.55 1.54
CA PRO A 47 8.96 -24.43 0.25
C PRO A 47 8.03 -24.41 -0.98
N ILE A 48 6.90 -25.12 -0.95
CA ILE A 48 5.93 -25.17 -2.05
C ILE A 48 5.06 -23.91 -2.06
N VAL A 49 4.68 -23.43 -0.88
CA VAL A 49 3.83 -22.25 -0.70
C VAL A 49 4.64 -20.98 -0.90
N GLY A 50 5.94 -20.99 -0.57
CA GLY A 50 6.83 -19.83 -0.64
C GLY A 50 7.10 -19.35 -2.06
N ILE A 51 7.02 -20.20 -3.08
CA ILE A 51 7.12 -19.75 -4.47
C ILE A 51 5.86 -18.96 -4.87
N LEU A 52 4.67 -19.52 -4.61
CA LEU A 52 3.40 -18.86 -4.88
C LEU A 52 3.27 -17.55 -4.09
N VAL A 53 3.58 -17.60 -2.80
CA VAL A 53 3.53 -16.45 -1.89
C VAL A 53 4.63 -15.44 -2.19
N GLY A 54 5.80 -15.86 -2.66
CA GLY A 54 6.85 -14.96 -3.11
C GLY A 54 6.43 -14.15 -4.35
N ILE A 55 5.73 -14.77 -5.30
CA ILE A 55 5.17 -14.07 -6.46
C ILE A 55 4.08 -13.08 -6.02
N VAL A 56 3.13 -13.53 -5.21
CA VAL A 56 2.07 -12.67 -4.67
C VAL A 56 2.67 -11.55 -3.82
N GLY A 57 3.71 -11.83 -3.05
CA GLY A 57 4.39 -10.88 -2.18
C GLY A 57 5.11 -9.78 -2.95
N ARG A 58 5.80 -10.12 -4.05
CA ARG A 58 6.33 -9.12 -4.97
C ARG A 58 5.23 -8.25 -5.58
N LEU A 59 4.08 -8.86 -5.89
CA LEU A 59 2.92 -8.12 -6.41
C LEU A 59 2.35 -7.16 -5.35
N VAL A 60 2.29 -7.61 -4.09
CA VAL A 60 1.83 -6.81 -2.95
C VAL A 60 2.80 -5.67 -2.64
N GLU A 61 4.11 -5.90 -2.66
CA GLU A 61 5.10 -4.83 -2.51
C GLU A 61 5.02 -3.81 -3.65
N LEU A 62 4.88 -4.28 -4.90
CA LEU A 62 4.71 -3.40 -6.05
C LEU A 62 3.43 -2.56 -5.91
N TYR A 63 2.33 -3.18 -5.49
CA TYR A 63 1.11 -2.45 -5.14
C TYR A 63 1.38 -1.44 -4.03
N GLY A 64 2.02 -1.83 -2.92
CA GLY A 64 2.38 -0.93 -1.83
C GLY A 64 3.15 0.30 -2.29
N LEU A 65 4.16 0.11 -3.15
CA LEU A 65 4.95 1.18 -3.74
C LEU A 65 4.09 2.13 -4.59
N ILE A 66 3.22 1.60 -5.45
CA ILE A 66 2.29 2.40 -6.26
C ILE A 66 1.36 3.22 -5.35
N GLY A 67 0.88 2.63 -4.26
CA GLY A 67 0.01 3.32 -3.31
C GLY A 67 0.68 4.47 -2.55
N ILE A 68 1.98 4.34 -2.27
CA ILE A 68 2.80 5.44 -1.73
C ILE A 68 2.92 6.56 -2.76
N ILE A 69 3.22 6.23 -4.02
CA ILE A 69 3.31 7.21 -5.12
C ILE A 69 1.96 7.94 -5.30
N LEU A 70 0.85 7.21 -5.24
CA LEU A 70 -0.49 7.79 -5.28
C LEU A 70 -0.77 8.71 -4.10
N CYS A 71 -0.39 8.35 -2.88
CA CYS A 71 -0.51 9.25 -1.73
C CYS A 71 0.21 10.57 -1.99
N ILE A 72 1.42 10.52 -2.56
CA ILE A 72 2.22 11.71 -2.89
C ILE A 72 1.52 12.56 -3.96
N LEU A 73 1.00 11.93 -5.02
CA LEU A 73 0.27 12.62 -6.10
C LEU A 73 -1.03 13.30 -5.62
N VAL A 74 -1.78 12.64 -4.72
CA VAL A 74 -2.99 13.20 -4.10
C VAL A 74 -2.63 14.34 -3.16
N PHE A 75 -1.57 14.19 -2.36
CA PHE A 75 -1.08 15.25 -1.49
C PHE A 75 -0.62 16.50 -2.26
N LEU A 76 0.06 16.31 -3.39
CA LEU A 76 0.46 17.37 -4.30
C LEU A 76 -0.73 18.02 -5.06
N GLY A 77 -1.95 17.47 -4.93
CA GLY A 77 -3.13 17.96 -5.65
C GLY A 77 -3.08 17.72 -7.16
N VAL A 78 -2.18 16.84 -7.63
CA VAL A 78 -2.08 16.46 -9.06
C VAL A 78 -3.24 15.54 -9.45
N ILE A 79 -3.74 14.75 -8.49
CA ILE A 79 -4.83 13.79 -8.68
C ILE A 79 -5.91 14.00 -7.62
N LYS A 80 -7.18 14.05 -8.04
CA LYS A 80 -8.38 14.17 -7.19
C LYS A 80 -9.11 12.83 -6.97
#